data_AF-A0A6I3EDE6-F1
#
_entry.id   AF-A0A6I3EDE6-F1
#
_cell.length_a   1.000
_cell.length_b   1.000
_cell.length_c   1.000
_cell.angle_alpha   90.00
_cell.angle_beta   90.00
_cell.angle_gamma   90.00
#
_symmetry.space_group_name_H-M   'P 1'
#
loop_
_entity.id
_entity.type
_entity.pdbx_description
1 polymer ?
#
loop_
_entity_poly.entity_id
_entity_poly.type
_entity_poly.pdbx_seq_one_letter_code
_entity_poly.pdbx_strand_id
1 'polypeptide(L)'
;MSKTLRTRIAIAIAVVILAFLGGLRISHPHSGLKNSLGSAESGLVVYKTGSDFTKGQKVIVETEEDAKSPVLAFVIAVNKDSYDIQSDASIVRVAKDQVQGKLLLMVPFLGTFFGLIGF
;
A
#
# COMPACT_ATOMS: atom_id res chain seq x y z
N MET A 1 11.41 -27.69 -20.20
CA MET A 1 11.86 -26.75 -19.15
C MET A 1 13.13 -27.27 -18.47
N SER A 2 14.23 -26.50 -18.48
CA SER A 2 15.54 -26.95 -17.94
C SER A 2 15.52 -27.08 -16.41
N LYS A 3 16.41 -27.91 -15.84
CA LYS A 3 16.51 -28.13 -14.39
C LYS A 3 16.80 -26.81 -13.65
N THR A 4 17.69 -25.99 -14.20
CA THR A 4 18.03 -24.64 -13.67
C THR A 4 16.83 -23.70 -13.66
N LEU A 5 15.99 -23.71 -14.72
CA LEU A 5 14.79 -22.89 -14.77
C LEU A 5 13.77 -23.33 -13.72
N ARG A 6 13.57 -24.64 -13.53
CA ARG A 6 12.69 -25.18 -12.47
C ARG A 6 13.17 -24.78 -11.07
N THR A 7 14.46 -24.86 -10.78
CA THR A 7 15.02 -24.44 -9.49
C THR A 7 14.83 -22.95 -9.25
N ARG A 8 15.06 -22.09 -10.25
CA ARG A 8 14.84 -20.65 -10.13
C ARG A 8 13.38 -20.30 -9.85
N ILE A 9 12.44 -20.95 -10.57
CA ILE A 9 11.01 -20.77 -10.34
C ILE A 9 10.63 -21.21 -8.92
N ALA A 10 11.12 -22.37 -8.46
CA ALA A 10 10.83 -22.86 -7.11
C ALA A 10 11.33 -21.90 -6.02
N ILE A 11 12.54 -21.34 -6.18
CA ILE A 11 13.08 -20.34 -5.25
C ILE A 11 12.20 -19.07 -5.27
N ALA A 12 11.83 -18.57 -6.45
CA ALA A 12 10.98 -17.39 -6.56
C ALA A 12 9.63 -17.60 -5.84
N ILE A 13 8.99 -18.76 -6.05
CA ILE A 13 7.74 -19.11 -5.37
C ILE A 13 7.95 -19.17 -3.85
N ALA A 14 9.01 -19.81 -3.38
CA ALA A 14 9.32 -19.90 -1.95
C ALA A 14 9.50 -18.50 -1.32
N VAL A 15 10.19 -17.59 -2.00
CA VAL A 15 10.36 -16.20 -1.54
C VAL A 15 9.01 -15.48 -1.47
N VAL A 16 8.14 -15.64 -2.47
CA VAL A 16 6.80 -15.04 -2.46
C VAL A 16 5.95 -15.59 -1.31
N ILE A 17 6.00 -16.89 -1.05
CA ILE A 17 5.28 -17.51 0.08
C ILE A 17 5.81 -16.96 1.41
N LEU A 18 7.13 -16.91 1.60
CA LEU A 18 7.73 -16.36 2.83
C LEU A 18 7.38 -14.88 3.02
N ALA A 19 7.36 -14.09 1.95
CA ALA A 19 6.92 -12.70 1.99
C ALA A 19 5.46 -12.60 2.45
N PHE A 20 4.57 -13.42 1.89
CA PHE A 20 3.15 -13.44 2.26
C PHE A 20 2.94 -13.88 3.72
N LEU A 21 3.67 -14.89 4.18
CA LEU A 21 3.65 -15.32 5.60
C LEU A 21 4.21 -14.24 6.53
N GLY A 22 5.19 -13.46 6.06
CA GLY A 22 5.74 -12.30 6.78
C GLY A 22 4.83 -11.06 6.82
N GLY A 23 3.59 -11.18 6.33
CA GLY A 23 2.60 -10.11 6.34
C GLY A 23 2.74 -9.11 5.19
N LEU A 24 3.57 -9.39 4.19
CA LEU A 24 3.63 -8.55 2.99
C LEU A 24 2.41 -8.78 2.11
N ARG A 25 1.81 -7.68 1.66
CA ARG A 25 0.64 -7.64 0.80
C ARG A 25 0.83 -6.59 -0.26
N ILE A 26 0.11 -6.77 -1.36
CA ILE A 26 0.07 -5.84 -2.48
C ILE A 26 -1.37 -5.36 -2.63
N SER A 27 -1.57 -4.07 -2.84
CA SER A 27 -2.88 -3.49 -3.13
C SER A 27 -2.74 -2.41 -4.21
N HIS A 28 -3.88 -2.04 -4.80
CA HIS A 28 -4.01 -0.90 -5.70
C HIS A 28 -4.92 0.12 -5.01
N PRO A 29 -4.39 1.21 -4.44
CA PRO A 29 -5.22 2.21 -3.78
C PRO A 29 -6.14 2.86 -4.81
N HIS A 30 -7.41 3.03 -4.48
CA HIS A 30 -8.37 3.71 -5.36
C HIS A 30 -8.39 5.23 -5.13
N SER A 31 -7.78 5.70 -4.03
CA SER A 31 -7.65 7.12 -3.74
C SER A 31 -6.56 7.38 -2.70
N GLY A 32 -6.22 8.66 -2.52
CA GLY A 32 -5.33 9.13 -1.46
C GLY A 32 -4.03 9.75 -1.95
N LEU A 33 -3.06 9.84 -1.03
CA LEU A 33 -1.91 10.75 -1.11
C LEU A 33 -1.25 10.84 -2.49
N LYS A 34 -1.46 11.97 -3.17
CA LYS A 34 -0.68 12.35 -4.36
C LYS A 34 0.77 12.59 -3.97
N ASN A 35 1.70 11.82 -4.54
CA ASN A 35 3.13 11.96 -4.34
C ASN A 35 3.81 12.53 -5.59
N SER A 36 5.05 13.01 -5.45
CA SER A 36 5.82 13.65 -6.53
C SER A 36 6.18 12.73 -7.71
N LEU A 37 5.76 11.45 -7.66
CA LEU A 37 5.98 10.43 -8.68
C LEU A 37 4.68 9.99 -9.37
N GLY A 38 3.53 10.61 -9.05
CA GLY A 38 2.22 10.26 -9.62
C GLY A 38 1.10 10.22 -8.57
N SER A 39 -0.13 9.94 -8.99
CA SER A 39 -1.23 9.67 -8.05
C SER A 39 -1.06 8.27 -7.46
N ALA A 40 -1.30 8.10 -6.15
CA ALA A 40 -1.38 6.78 -5.50
C ALA A 40 -2.46 5.88 -6.15
N GLU A 41 -3.44 6.50 -6.80
CA GLU A 41 -4.51 5.89 -7.57
C GLU A 41 -4.06 5.14 -8.83
N SER A 42 -2.85 5.43 -9.32
CA SER A 42 -2.31 4.83 -10.56
C SER A 42 -1.15 3.86 -10.28
N GLY A 43 -0.93 3.47 -9.03
CA GLY A 43 0.24 2.68 -8.62
C GLY A 43 -0.12 1.47 -7.78
N LEU A 44 0.74 0.45 -7.82
CA LEU A 44 0.67 -0.65 -6.87
C LEU A 44 1.41 -0.27 -5.59
N VAL A 45 0.84 -0.62 -4.45
CA VAL A 45 1.48 -0.43 -3.15
C VAL A 45 1.82 -1.77 -2.54
N VAL A 46 3.01 -1.85 -1.96
CA VAL A 46 3.43 -2.96 -1.09
C VAL A 46 3.33 -2.46 0.34
N TYR A 47 2.57 -3.17 1.16
CA TYR A 47 2.38 -2.85 2.56
C TYR A 47 2.64 -4.07 3.43
N LYS A 48 2.98 -3.82 4.69
CA LYS A 48 3.11 -4.84 5.73
C LYS A 48 1.89 -4.76 6.65
N THR A 49 1.17 -5.86 6.78
CA THR A 49 0.08 -5.98 7.74
C THR A 49 0.61 -5.87 9.17
N GLY A 50 -0.21 -5.36 10.07
CA GLY A 50 0.15 -5.19 11.46
C GLY A 50 -0.87 -4.35 12.20
N SER A 51 -0.56 -4.06 13.46
CA SER A 51 -1.32 -3.17 14.33
C SER A 51 -0.41 -2.06 14.86
N ASP A 52 -1.00 -1.14 15.64
CA ASP A 52 -0.25 -0.16 16.44
C ASP A 52 0.61 0.81 15.62
N PHE A 53 -0.04 1.44 14.65
CA PHE A 53 0.58 2.46 13.81
C PHE A 53 0.84 3.75 14.61
N THR A 54 1.92 4.43 14.25
CA THR A 54 2.33 5.68 14.91
C THR A 54 2.08 6.88 14.00
N LYS A 55 1.95 8.06 14.62
CA LYS A 55 1.82 9.33 13.90
C LYS A 55 2.95 9.51 12.88
N GLY A 56 2.60 9.96 11.68
CA GLY A 56 3.50 10.18 10.55
C GLY A 56 3.67 8.95 9.64
N GLN A 57 3.16 7.77 10.03
CA GLN A 57 3.23 6.60 9.18
C GLN A 57 2.21 6.67 8.04
N LYS A 58 2.64 6.25 6.84
CA LYS A 58 1.76 5.99 5.70
C LYS A 58 1.13 4.61 5.87
N VAL A 59 -0.18 4.55 5.77
CA VAL A 59 -0.96 3.33 5.99
C VAL A 59 -2.00 3.13 4.90
N ILE A 60 -2.35 1.86 4.67
CA ILE A 60 -3.48 1.47 3.82
C ILE A 60 -4.69 1.30 4.71
N VAL A 61 -5.79 1.93 4.34
CA VAL A 61 -7.03 1.94 5.11
C VAL A 61 -8.18 1.50 4.25
N GLU A 62 -8.97 0.55 4.74
CA GLU A 62 -10.25 0.19 4.15
C GLU A 62 -11.33 1.11 4.71
N THR A 63 -12.01 1.81 3.81
CA THR A 63 -13.13 2.69 4.15
C THR A 63 -14.44 2.03 3.76
N GLU A 64 -15.54 2.40 4.42
CA GLU A 64 -16.89 1.91 4.09
C GLU A 64 -17.37 2.35 2.69
N GLU A 65 -16.74 3.38 2.10
CA GLU A 65 -16.99 3.77 0.71
C GLU A 65 -16.17 2.88 -0.23
N ASP A 66 -16.74 1.73 -0.63
CA ASP A 66 -16.10 0.72 -1.51
C ASP A 66 -15.50 1.32 -2.79
N ALA A 67 -16.14 2.37 -3.35
CA ALA A 67 -15.69 3.03 -4.57
C ALA A 67 -14.31 3.70 -4.42
N LYS A 68 -13.92 4.08 -3.19
CA LYS A 68 -12.65 4.77 -2.90
C LYS A 68 -11.69 3.93 -2.07
N SER A 69 -12.15 2.76 -1.60
CA SER A 69 -11.40 1.81 -0.81
C SER A 69 -10.58 0.87 -1.72
N PRO A 70 -9.35 0.48 -1.33
CA PRO A 70 -8.59 0.95 -0.19
C PRO A 70 -7.92 2.31 -0.45
N VAL A 71 -7.74 3.09 0.61
CA VAL A 71 -7.17 4.45 0.57
C VAL A 71 -5.75 4.45 1.11
N LEU A 72 -4.85 5.20 0.49
CA LEU A 72 -3.53 5.52 1.04
C LEU A 72 -3.59 6.81 1.87
N ALA A 73 -3.27 6.73 3.17
CA ALA A 73 -3.39 7.86 4.09
C ALA A 73 -2.19 8.00 5.05
N PHE A 74 -2.05 9.17 5.68
CA PHE A 74 -1.12 9.39 6.79
C PHE A 74 -1.83 9.31 8.12
N VAL A 75 -1.26 8.60 9.10
CA VAL A 75 -1.71 8.71 10.49
C VAL A 75 -1.27 10.06 11.04
N ILE A 76 -2.22 10.94 11.38
CA ILE A 76 -1.94 12.27 11.95
C ILE A 76 -2.19 12.34 13.46
N ALA A 77 -3.02 11.45 14.00
CA ALA A 77 -3.18 11.24 15.43
C ALA A 77 -3.51 9.78 15.75
N VAL A 78 -3.07 9.34 16.93
CA VAL A 78 -3.35 8.02 17.49
C VAL A 78 -4.25 8.22 18.70
N ASN A 79 -5.47 7.68 18.63
CA ASN A 79 -6.41 7.67 19.74
C ASN A 79 -6.46 6.28 20.36
N LYS A 80 -7.24 6.12 21.44
CA LYS A 80 -7.38 4.84 22.15
C LYS A 80 -7.84 3.72 21.22
N ASP A 81 -8.92 3.95 20.48
CA ASP A 81 -9.61 2.93 19.67
C ASP A 81 -9.67 3.29 18.18
N SER A 82 -9.05 4.40 17.77
CA SER A 82 -9.10 4.92 16.40
C SER A 82 -7.81 5.63 16.00
N TYR A 83 -7.66 5.84 14.69
CA TYR A 83 -6.66 6.73 14.11
C TYR A 83 -7.37 7.90 13.44
N ASP A 84 -6.79 9.09 13.57
CA ASP A 84 -7.11 10.17 12.65
C ASP A 84 -6.14 10.07 11.49
N ILE A 85 -6.68 9.91 10.30
CA ILE A 85 -5.93 9.78 9.06
C ILE A 85 -6.15 11.00 8.18
N GLN A 86 -5.11 11.41 7.46
CA GLN A 86 -5.21 12.38 6.40
C GLN A 86 -5.06 11.68 5.06
N SER A 87 -6.11 11.81 4.23
CA SER A 87 -6.10 11.39 2.83
C SER A 87 -6.43 12.61 1.98
N ASP A 88 -5.59 12.90 0.99
CA ASP A 88 -5.64 14.14 0.21
C ASP A 88 -5.72 15.39 1.11
N ALA A 89 -6.83 16.14 1.06
CA ALA A 89 -7.08 17.32 1.88
C ALA A 89 -8.02 17.06 3.07
N SER A 90 -8.51 15.82 3.22
CA SER A 90 -9.52 15.45 4.21
C SER A 90 -8.91 14.73 5.39
N ILE A 91 -9.41 15.04 6.58
CA ILE A 91 -9.10 14.32 7.81
C ILE A 91 -10.31 13.45 8.16
N VAL A 92 -10.07 12.15 8.31
CA VAL A 92 -11.11 11.16 8.64
C VAL A 92 -10.66 10.35 9.84
N ARG A 93 -11.60 10.05 10.74
CA ARG A 93 -11.38 9.14 11.86
C ARG A 93 -11.79 7.74 11.44
N VAL A 94 -10.88 6.78 11.63
CA VAL A 94 -11.09 5.37 11.27
C VAL A 94 -10.81 4.47 12.46
N ALA A 95 -11.54 3.37 12.57
CA ALA A 95 -11.28 2.36 13.59
C ALA A 95 -9.92 1.67 13.34
N LYS A 96 -9.31 1.09 14.37
CA LYS A 96 -7.97 0.49 14.24
C LYS A 96 -7.94 -0.71 13.30
N ASP A 97 -9.02 -1.46 13.22
CA ASP A 97 -9.21 -2.63 12.35
C ASP A 97 -9.40 -2.27 10.87
N GLN A 98 -9.84 -1.05 10.58
CA GLN A 98 -9.90 -0.50 9.22
C GLN A 98 -8.50 -0.22 8.65
N VAL A 99 -7.46 -0.14 9.48
CA VAL A 99 -6.09 0.09 9.01
C VAL A 99 -5.39 -1.24 8.73
N GLN A 100 -5.25 -1.55 7.45
CA GLN A 100 -4.75 -2.84 6.95
C GLN A 100 -3.25 -3.05 7.17
N GLY A 101 -2.46 -1.97 7.08
CA GLY A 101 -1.02 -2.09 7.19
C GLY A 101 -0.23 -0.84 6.85
N LYS A 102 1.06 -0.90 7.14
CA LYS A 102 2.02 0.17 6.87
C LYS A 102 2.54 0.07 5.45
N LEU A 103 2.47 1.16 4.71
CA LEU A 103 3.09 1.26 3.39
C LEU A 103 4.61 1.09 3.50
N LEU A 104 5.17 0.20 2.69
CA LEU A 104 6.61 0.02 2.55
C LEU A 104 7.14 0.66 1.27
N LEU A 105 6.45 0.41 0.15
CA LEU A 105 6.87 0.83 -1.17
C LEU A 105 5.63 1.16 -2.01
N MET A 106 5.73 2.21 -2.82
CA MET A 106 4.81 2.47 -3.92
C MET A 106 5.55 2.24 -5.24
N VAL A 107 4.96 1.42 -6.08
CA VAL A 107 5.41 1.12 -7.44
C VAL A 107 4.49 1.89 -8.40
N PRO A 108 4.95 3.03 -8.95
CA PRO A 108 4.16 3.77 -9.92
C PRO A 108 4.00 2.97 -11.22
N PHE A 109 2.94 3.26 -11.98
CA PHE A 109 2.74 2.63 -13.29
C PHE A 109 3.89 2.95 -14.25
N LEU A 110 4.37 1.95 -14.98
CA LEU A 110 5.52 2.12 -15.89
C LEU A 110 5.26 3.16 -16.99
N GLY A 111 4.01 3.31 -17.44
CA GLY A 111 3.59 4.35 -18.39
C GLY A 111 3.83 5.78 -17.88
N THR A 112 3.80 6.00 -16.56
CA THR A 112 4.15 7.30 -15.96
C THR A 112 5.62 7.65 -16.19
N PHE A 113 6.52 6.66 -16.20
CA PHE A 113 7.92 6.91 -16.57
C PHE A 113 8.03 7.28 -18.05
N PHE A 114 7.34 6.58 -18.96
CA PHE A 114 7.38 6.89 -20.39
C PHE A 114 6.82 8.28 -20.73
N GLY A 115 5.76 8.72 -20.05
CA GLY A 115 5.24 10.08 -20.18
C GLY A 115 6.21 11.17 -19.67
N LEU A 116 7.09 10.85 -18.72
CA LEU A 116 8.11 11.78 -18.21
C LEU A 116 9.29 11.98 -19.19
N ILE A 117 9.59 10.96 -20.01
CA ILE A 117 10.62 11.00 -21.07
C ILE A 117 10.04 11.22 -22.47
N GLY A 118 8.74 11.51 -22.60
CA GLY A 118 8.13 11.99 -23.85
C GLY A 118 7.98 10.94 -24.96
N PHE A 119 7.64 9.70 -24.61
CA PHE A 119 7.17 8.69 -25.58
C PHE A 119 5.69 8.36 -25.39
#